data_AF-A0A1G1V6H0-F1
#
_entry.id   AF-A0A1G1V6H0-F1
#
_cell.length_a   1.000
_cell.length_b   1.000
_cell.length_c   1.000
_cell.angle_alpha   90.00
_cell.angle_beta   90.00
_cell.angle_gamma   90.00
#
_symmetry.space_group_name_H-M   'P 1'
#
loop_
_entity.id
_entity.type
_entity.pdbx_description
1 polymer ?
#
loop_
_entity_poly.entity_id
_entity_poly.type
_entity_poly.pdbx_seq_one_letter_code
_entity_poly.pdbx_strand_id
1 'polypeptide(L)'
;MANLLTKIFVAASGLVLVAIAVLQVREPINPVRIIPSPPVVMAEASGTVTVGSPDGKSNLTMKTEKGEAQDIYTFFIQEKDGVESEIYKKNVPAGTAISIPFNTFSPDNKYLLLKEASSASVIYFVVSTNGKPFSEDLPVAEITTPFLLKYEKYNITDVTGWGGLNLVVINTDKKAGGTGPSFWFDVSSRSFIQLSTRF
;
A
#
# COMPACT_ATOMS: atom_id res chain seq x y z
N MET A 1 42.92 -33.33 -24.97
CA MET A 1 44.37 -33.04 -25.03
C MET A 1 44.61 -31.80 -24.19
N ALA A 2 45.44 -31.68 -23.16
CA ALA A 2 46.37 -32.53 -22.40
C ALA A 2 46.45 -31.87 -20.98
N ASN A 3 46.23 -32.60 -19.89
CA ASN A 3 47.21 -33.15 -18.92
C ASN A 3 48.20 -32.17 -18.26
N LEU A 4 48.14 -32.04 -16.92
CA LEU A 4 49.23 -32.32 -15.92
C LEU A 4 48.74 -31.94 -14.50
N LEU A 5 48.41 -32.89 -13.61
CA LEU A 5 49.27 -33.65 -12.66
C LEU A 5 49.98 -32.75 -11.62
N THR A 6 49.52 -32.70 -10.36
CA THR A 6 49.90 -33.59 -9.23
C THR A 6 51.19 -33.15 -8.52
N LYS A 7 51.13 -32.98 -7.18
CA LYS A 7 51.91 -33.79 -6.23
C LYS A 7 51.60 -33.46 -4.76
N ILE A 8 51.14 -34.52 -4.09
CA ILE A 8 51.12 -34.74 -2.65
C ILE A 8 52.56 -34.96 -2.19
N PHE A 9 52.91 -34.48 -0.99
CA PHE A 9 53.98 -35.08 -0.19
C PHE A 9 53.49 -35.26 1.25
N VAL A 10 53.42 -36.52 1.65
CA VAL A 10 53.36 -36.99 3.03
C VAL A 10 54.80 -37.39 3.38
N ALA A 11 55.29 -36.94 4.54
CA ALA A 11 56.44 -37.55 5.19
C ALA A 11 56.20 -37.59 6.70
N ALA A 12 56.35 -38.78 7.24
CA ALA A 12 56.13 -39.15 8.63
C ALA A 12 57.37 -38.90 9.50
N SER A 13 57.16 -39.10 10.81
CA SER A 13 58.07 -39.69 11.80
C SER A 13 58.61 -38.79 12.92
N GLY A 14 58.46 -39.28 14.15
CA GLY A 14 59.60 -39.35 15.08
C GLY A 14 59.67 -38.35 16.23
N LEU A 15 58.89 -38.60 17.28
CA LEU A 15 59.17 -38.45 18.72
C LEU A 15 60.41 -37.62 19.17
N VAL A 16 60.18 -36.52 19.91
CA VAL A 16 61.06 -36.06 21.01
C VAL A 16 60.20 -35.47 22.13
N LEU A 17 60.34 -36.02 23.33
CA LEU A 17 59.82 -35.48 24.59
C LEU A 17 60.71 -34.30 25.02
N VAL A 18 60.12 -33.11 25.17
CA VAL A 18 60.74 -32.00 25.90
C VAL A 18 59.72 -31.49 26.93
N ALA A 19 60.04 -31.71 28.20
CA ALA A 19 59.35 -31.07 29.31
C ALA A 19 59.72 -29.58 29.33
N ILE A 20 58.74 -28.69 29.18
CA ILE A 20 58.94 -27.25 29.37
C ILE A 20 57.99 -26.79 30.48
N ALA A 21 58.61 -26.14 31.45
CA ALA A 21 58.03 -25.60 32.65
C ALA A 21 56.96 -24.53 32.38
N VAL A 22 56.00 -24.48 33.29
CA VAL A 22 54.86 -23.56 33.33
C VAL A 22 55.34 -22.11 33.49
N LEU A 23 54.95 -21.25 32.54
CA LEU A 23 54.70 -19.83 32.79
C LEU A 23 53.24 -19.57 32.38
N GLN A 24 52.34 -19.41 33.35
CA GLN A 24 51.00 -18.93 33.06
C GLN A 24 51.08 -17.45 32.67
N VAL A 25 51.12 -17.20 31.36
CA VAL A 25 50.86 -15.90 30.78
C VAL A 25 49.42 -15.55 31.11
N ARG A 26 49.22 -14.62 32.04
CA ARG A 26 47.94 -13.94 32.20
C ARG A 26 47.76 -13.10 30.95
N GLU A 27 46.90 -13.53 30.04
CA GLU A 27 46.47 -12.67 28.95
C GLU A 27 45.86 -11.40 29.54
N PRO A 28 46.23 -10.20 29.06
CA PRO A 28 45.51 -9.00 29.43
C PRO A 28 44.04 -9.21 29.02
N ILE A 29 43.14 -8.96 29.96
CA ILE A 29 41.70 -8.95 29.73
C ILE A 29 41.45 -7.94 28.61
N ASN A 30 41.28 -8.41 27.38
CA ASN A 30 40.93 -7.54 26.27
C ASN A 30 39.58 -6.93 26.64
N PRO A 31 39.44 -5.60 26.69
CA PRO A 31 38.13 -5.01 26.97
C PRO A 31 37.18 -5.54 25.92
N VAL A 32 36.06 -6.13 26.37
CA VAL A 32 34.98 -6.57 25.49
C VAL A 32 34.62 -5.37 24.62
N ARG A 33 34.98 -5.43 23.34
CA ARG A 33 34.59 -4.43 22.38
C ARG A 33 33.09 -4.61 22.20
N ILE A 34 32.32 -3.74 22.86
CA ILE A 34 30.89 -3.63 22.63
C ILE A 34 30.76 -3.22 21.17
N ILE A 35 30.44 -4.17 20.30
CA ILE A 35 30.00 -3.85 18.95
C ILE A 35 28.63 -3.21 19.17
N PRO A 36 28.45 -1.92 18.82
CA PRO A 36 27.11 -1.36 18.86
C PRO A 36 26.24 -2.23 17.96
N SER A 37 25.18 -2.82 18.51
CA SER A 37 24.13 -3.40 17.68
C SER A 37 23.71 -2.35 16.67
N PRO A 38 23.47 -2.72 15.40
CA PRO A 38 22.85 -1.81 14.46
C PRO A 38 21.60 -1.21 15.11
N PRO A 39 21.31 0.09 14.91
CA PRO A 39 20.13 0.71 15.47
C PRO A 39 18.92 -0.14 15.09
N VAL A 40 18.15 -0.56 16.09
CA VAL A 40 16.82 -1.11 15.87
C VAL A 40 16.06 -0.02 15.12
N VAL A 41 15.84 -0.23 13.83
CA VAL A 41 14.99 0.64 13.02
C VAL A 41 13.63 0.58 13.69
N MET A 42 13.25 1.66 14.38
CA MET A 42 11.92 1.77 14.97
C MET A 42 10.94 1.69 13.80
N ALA A 43 10.13 0.64 13.76
CA ALA A 43 8.99 0.59 12.88
C ALA A 43 8.16 1.86 13.13
N GLU A 44 8.04 2.71 12.11
CA GLU A 44 7.28 3.94 12.20
C GLU A 44 5.80 3.63 12.51
N ALA A 45 5.16 4.53 13.23
CA ALA A 45 3.84 4.33 13.83
C ALA A 45 2.80 3.78 12.83
N SER A 46 2.36 2.54 13.06
CA SER A 46 1.27 1.93 12.31
C SER A 46 -0.08 2.50 12.77
N GLY A 47 -0.93 2.88 11.81
CA GLY A 47 -2.27 3.42 12.08
C GLY A 47 -3.36 2.43 11.70
N THR A 48 -4.47 2.44 12.44
CA THR A 48 -5.69 1.67 12.11
C THR A 48 -6.91 2.59 12.14
N VAL A 49 -7.74 2.53 11.09
CA VAL A 49 -9.00 3.25 10.99
C VAL A 49 -10.10 2.26 10.62
N THR A 50 -11.23 2.28 11.32
CA THR A 50 -12.38 1.44 11.03
C THR A 50 -13.63 2.29 10.82
N VAL A 51 -14.40 1.98 9.76
CA VAL A 51 -15.64 2.68 9.38
C VAL A 51 -16.72 1.65 9.08
N GLY A 52 -17.91 1.81 9.67
CA GLY A 52 -19.06 0.95 9.40
C GLY A 52 -19.80 1.36 8.12
N SER A 53 -20.42 0.39 7.45
CA SER A 53 -21.35 0.65 6.36
C SER A 53 -22.59 1.40 6.86
N PRO A 54 -23.26 2.19 6.01
CA PRO A 54 -24.45 2.95 6.41
C PRO A 54 -25.59 2.10 6.96
N ASP A 55 -25.71 0.85 6.51
CA ASP A 55 -26.72 -0.12 6.96
C ASP A 55 -26.25 -1.00 8.13
N GLY A 56 -25.03 -0.81 8.62
CA GLY A 56 -24.44 -1.54 9.73
C GLY A 56 -24.16 -3.02 9.47
N LYS A 57 -24.15 -3.46 8.20
CA LYS A 57 -23.88 -4.87 7.83
C LYS A 57 -22.42 -5.19 7.60
N SER A 58 -21.57 -4.19 7.41
CA SER A 58 -20.14 -4.40 7.14
C SER A 58 -19.29 -3.34 7.82
N ASN A 59 -18.04 -3.67 8.11
CA ASN A 59 -17.01 -2.73 8.55
C ASN A 59 -15.83 -2.77 7.58
N LEU A 60 -15.31 -1.60 7.23
CA LEU A 60 -14.06 -1.40 6.50
C LEU A 60 -12.98 -1.02 7.50
N THR A 61 -11.91 -1.81 7.56
CA THR A 61 -10.71 -1.50 8.34
C THR A 61 -9.55 -1.19 7.39
N MET A 62 -8.90 -0.05 7.59
CA MET A 62 -7.64 0.31 6.92
C MET A 62 -6.51 0.23 7.93
N LYS A 63 -5.48 -0.54 7.61
CA LYS A 63 -4.20 -0.60 8.35
C LYS A 63 -3.13 0.11 7.51
N THR A 64 -2.31 0.92 8.16
CA THR A 64 -1.20 1.64 7.54
C THR A 64 0.10 1.21 8.21
N GLU A 65 1.07 0.80 7.42
CA GLU A 65 2.44 0.55 7.84
C GLU A 65 3.31 1.65 7.23
N LYS A 66 3.94 2.46 8.09
CA LYS A 66 4.79 3.57 7.67
C LYS A 66 6.21 3.08 7.40
N GLY A 67 6.82 3.58 6.33
CA GLY A 67 8.18 3.23 5.95
C GLY A 67 8.93 4.41 5.35
N GLU A 68 10.27 4.34 5.40
CA GLU A 68 11.14 5.46 5.00
C GLU A 68 10.91 5.93 3.55
N ALA A 69 10.66 5.00 2.63
CA ALA A 69 10.47 5.29 1.21
C ALA A 69 9.02 5.12 0.74
N GLN A 70 8.28 4.20 1.37
CA GLN A 70 6.93 3.84 0.98
C GLN A 70 6.09 3.49 2.20
N ASP A 71 4.84 3.90 2.14
CA ASP A 71 3.80 3.48 3.07
C ASP A 71 2.97 2.36 2.44
N ILE A 72 2.58 1.38 3.26
CA ILE A 72 1.72 0.28 2.85
C ILE A 72 0.35 0.47 3.46
N TYR A 73 -0.67 0.47 2.62
CA TYR A 73 -2.07 0.53 3.02
C TYR A 73 -2.75 -0.79 2.69
N THR A 74 -3.35 -1.43 3.71
CA THR A 74 -4.12 -2.65 3.54
C THR A 74 -5.54 -2.46 4.05
N PHE A 75 -6.50 -2.85 3.22
CA PHE A 75 -7.92 -2.70 3.46
C PHE A 75 -8.56 -4.06 3.68
N PHE A 76 -9.39 -4.14 4.72
CA PHE A 76 -10.10 -5.33 5.12
C PHE A 76 -11.59 -5.06 5.22
N ILE A 77 -12.40 -6.05 4.82
CA ILE A 77 -13.85 -6.06 5.05
C ILE A 77 -14.19 -7.16 6.04
N GLN A 78 -15.05 -6.79 6.99
CA GLN A 78 -15.73 -7.72 7.87
C GLN A 78 -17.24 -7.54 7.71
N GLU A 79 -17.92 -8.56 7.20
CA GLU A 79 -19.39 -8.63 7.26
C GLU A 79 -19.85 -8.93 8.68
N LYS A 80 -21.10 -8.60 9.01
CA LYS A 80 -21.68 -8.89 10.32
C LYS A 80 -21.55 -10.37 10.66
N ASP A 81 -20.89 -10.66 11.78
CA ASP A 81 -20.56 -12.01 12.27
C ASP A 81 -19.60 -12.81 11.37
N GLY A 82 -19.03 -12.17 10.34
CA GLY A 82 -18.06 -12.74 9.41
C GLY A 82 -16.61 -12.60 9.86
N VAL A 83 -15.72 -13.33 9.17
CA VAL A 83 -14.27 -13.22 9.32
C VAL A 83 -13.77 -12.01 8.55
N GLU A 84 -12.84 -11.25 9.14
CA GLU A 84 -12.14 -10.17 8.45
C GLU A 84 -11.37 -10.72 7.24
N SER A 85 -11.54 -10.12 6.07
CA SER A 85 -10.91 -10.53 4.81
C SER A 85 -10.17 -9.36 4.18
N GLU A 86 -8.95 -9.59 3.68
CA GLU A 86 -8.20 -8.58 2.92
C GLU A 86 -8.86 -8.42 1.54
N ILE A 87 -9.13 -7.17 1.15
CA ILE A 87 -9.77 -6.85 -0.13
C ILE A 87 -8.87 -6.05 -1.06
N TYR A 88 -7.89 -5.32 -0.51
CA TYR A 88 -7.02 -4.49 -1.31
C TYR A 88 -5.75 -4.12 -0.52
N LYS A 89 -4.62 -4.08 -1.22
CA LYS A 89 -3.33 -3.66 -0.68
C LYS A 89 -2.62 -2.76 -1.69
N LYS A 90 -2.08 -1.65 -1.23
CA LYS A 90 -1.32 -0.72 -2.08
C LYS A 90 -0.11 -0.16 -1.35
N ASN A 91 1.02 -0.14 -2.05
CA ASN A 91 2.21 0.59 -1.63
C ASN A 91 2.19 1.96 -2.30
N VAL A 92 2.42 3.02 -1.54
CA VAL A 92 2.49 4.40 -2.06
C VAL A 92 3.79 5.06 -1.60
N PRO A 93 4.35 6.01 -2.36
CA PRO A 93 5.53 6.75 -1.91
C PRO A 93 5.28 7.48 -0.59
N ALA A 94 6.30 7.59 0.25
CA ALA A 94 6.22 8.37 1.48
C ALA A 94 5.72 9.81 1.21
N GLY A 95 4.81 10.29 2.06
CA GLY A 95 4.11 11.57 1.86
C GLY A 95 2.86 11.51 0.98
N THR A 96 2.52 10.33 0.44
CA THR A 96 1.22 10.05 -0.17
C THR A 96 0.32 9.39 0.87
N ALA A 97 -0.95 9.81 0.94
CA ALA A 97 -1.92 9.29 1.89
C ALA A 97 -3.12 8.69 1.16
N ILE A 98 -3.52 7.48 1.55
CA ILE A 98 -4.84 6.93 1.20
C ILE A 98 -5.78 7.18 2.38
N SER A 99 -6.99 7.63 2.08
CA SER A 99 -8.03 7.98 3.04
C SER A 99 -9.37 7.35 2.66
N ILE A 100 -10.19 7.12 3.68
CA ILE A 100 -11.56 6.64 3.55
C ILE A 100 -12.50 7.86 3.58
N PRO A 101 -13.14 8.24 2.46
CA PRO A 101 -14.16 9.28 2.44
C PRO A 101 -15.38 8.89 3.29
N PHE A 102 -16.14 9.88 3.79
CA PHE A 102 -17.34 9.65 4.61
C PHE A 102 -18.40 8.76 3.92
N ASN A 103 -18.49 8.86 2.60
CA ASN A 103 -19.42 8.17 1.71
C ASN A 103 -18.74 7.01 0.95
N THR A 104 -17.81 6.31 1.61
CA THR A 104 -17.00 5.25 0.97
C THR A 104 -17.86 4.09 0.44
N PHE A 105 -18.81 3.59 1.23
CA PHE A 105 -19.63 2.42 0.85
C PHE A 105 -20.67 2.76 -0.22
N SER A 106 -20.74 1.94 -1.26
CA SER A 106 -21.88 1.95 -2.17
C SER A 106 -23.18 1.60 -1.42
N PRO A 107 -24.36 2.04 -1.89
CA PRO A 107 -25.62 1.77 -1.19
C PRO A 107 -25.94 0.29 -0.97
N ASP A 108 -25.33 -0.61 -1.76
CA ASP A 108 -25.45 -2.06 -1.64
C ASP A 108 -24.20 -2.74 -1.05
N ASN A 109 -23.26 -1.96 -0.51
CA ASN A 109 -21.99 -2.40 0.08
C ASN A 109 -21.09 -3.26 -0.82
N LYS A 110 -21.29 -3.26 -2.14
CA LYS A 110 -20.45 -4.03 -3.07
C LYS A 110 -19.14 -3.35 -3.43
N TYR A 111 -19.07 -2.03 -3.25
CA TYR A 111 -17.95 -1.21 -3.66
C TYR A 111 -17.58 -0.20 -2.59
N LEU A 112 -16.30 0.21 -2.62
CA LEU A 112 -15.76 1.25 -1.76
C LEU A 112 -15.08 2.31 -2.62
N LEU A 113 -15.46 3.57 -2.41
CA LEU A 113 -14.74 4.73 -2.92
C LEU A 113 -13.59 5.06 -1.97
N LEU A 114 -12.39 5.17 -2.51
CA LEU A 114 -11.17 5.55 -1.78
C LEU A 114 -10.52 6.77 -2.44
N LYS A 115 -9.77 7.52 -1.63
CA LYS A 115 -9.06 8.72 -2.06
C LYS A 115 -7.59 8.63 -1.71
N GLU A 116 -6.74 8.71 -2.73
CA GLU A 116 -5.29 8.87 -2.59
C GLU A 116 -4.91 10.32 -2.88
N ALA A 117 -4.10 10.91 -2.00
CA ALA A 117 -3.67 12.29 -2.13
C ALA A 117 -2.16 12.39 -1.90
N SER A 118 -1.51 13.14 -2.78
CA SER A 118 -0.13 13.61 -2.63
C SER A 118 -0.10 15.14 -2.72
N SER A 119 1.09 15.73 -2.63
CA SER A 119 1.26 17.17 -2.90
C SER A 119 0.98 17.54 -4.37
N ALA A 120 1.03 16.58 -5.30
CA ALA A 120 0.90 16.83 -6.72
C ALA A 120 -0.47 16.45 -7.29
N SER A 121 -1.16 15.50 -6.69
CA SER A 121 -2.37 14.90 -7.28
C SER A 121 -3.33 14.36 -6.23
N VAL A 122 -4.60 14.27 -6.64
CA VAL A 122 -5.66 13.59 -5.90
C VAL A 122 -6.30 12.56 -6.84
N ILE A 123 -6.18 11.29 -6.47
CA ILE A 123 -6.67 10.14 -7.23
C ILE A 123 -7.86 9.54 -6.48
N TYR A 124 -9.00 9.46 -7.14
CA TYR A 124 -10.17 8.74 -6.65
C TYR A 124 -10.26 7.40 -7.39
N PHE A 125 -10.53 6.33 -6.64
CA PHE A 125 -10.66 5.00 -7.21
C PHE A 125 -11.64 4.15 -6.40
N VAL A 126 -12.19 3.14 -7.06
CA VAL A 126 -13.15 2.21 -6.46
C VAL A 126 -12.53 0.82 -6.37
N VAL A 127 -12.77 0.14 -5.25
CA VAL A 127 -12.43 -1.28 -5.03
C VAL A 127 -13.70 -2.09 -4.75
N SER A 128 -13.70 -3.38 -5.06
CA SER A 128 -14.80 -4.27 -4.67
C SER A 128 -14.61 -4.79 -3.24
N THR A 129 -15.69 -4.87 -2.48
CA THR A 129 -15.68 -5.43 -1.12
C THR A 129 -15.46 -6.93 -1.07
N ASN A 130 -15.54 -7.63 -2.20
CA ASN A 130 -15.22 -9.06 -2.28
C ASN A 130 -13.74 -9.34 -2.61
N GLY A 131 -12.91 -8.29 -2.73
CA GLY A 131 -11.48 -8.38 -3.04
C GLY A 131 -11.14 -8.82 -4.47
N LYS A 132 -12.15 -9.05 -5.33
CA LYS A 132 -11.93 -9.44 -6.73
C LYS A 132 -11.61 -8.21 -7.58
N PRO A 133 -10.66 -8.32 -8.53
CA PRO A 133 -10.37 -7.24 -9.46
C PRO A 133 -11.54 -7.04 -10.44
N PHE A 134 -11.62 -5.84 -11.05
CA PHE A 134 -12.63 -5.54 -12.06
C PHE A 134 -12.33 -6.22 -13.41
N SER A 135 -11.06 -6.50 -13.69
CA SER A 135 -10.57 -7.37 -14.76
C SER A 135 -9.14 -7.83 -14.44
N GLU A 136 -8.59 -8.80 -15.18
CA GLU A 136 -7.26 -9.39 -14.90
C GLU A 136 -6.16 -8.34 -14.64
N ASP A 137 -6.13 -7.27 -15.43
CA ASP A 137 -5.12 -6.20 -15.30
C ASP A 137 -5.58 -4.96 -14.51
N LEU A 138 -6.82 -4.94 -13.99
CA LEU A 138 -7.40 -3.77 -13.34
C LEU A 138 -7.95 -4.14 -11.96
N PRO A 139 -7.10 -4.06 -10.91
CA PRO A 139 -7.54 -4.33 -9.55
C PRO A 139 -8.51 -3.28 -9.01
N VAL A 140 -8.50 -2.07 -9.60
CA VAL A 140 -9.35 -0.95 -9.19
C VAL A 140 -10.00 -0.28 -10.39
N ALA A 141 -11.12 0.40 -10.16
CA ALA A 141 -11.70 1.32 -11.13
C ALA A 141 -11.26 2.75 -10.77
N GLU A 142 -10.21 3.24 -11.43
CA GLU A 142 -9.66 4.58 -11.22
C GLU A 142 -10.47 5.63 -12.00
N ILE A 143 -10.69 6.79 -11.37
CA ILE A 143 -11.61 7.83 -11.85
C ILE A 143 -10.86 9.04 -12.38
N THR A 144 -9.90 9.57 -11.61
CA THR A 144 -9.29 10.88 -11.85
C THR A 144 -8.57 10.93 -13.20
N THR A 145 -7.71 9.95 -13.51
CA THR A 145 -6.83 10.04 -14.67
C THR A 145 -7.59 9.94 -15.99
N PRO A 146 -8.44 8.91 -16.24
CA PRO A 146 -9.31 8.84 -17.41
C PRO A 146 -10.23 10.05 -17.53
N PHE A 147 -10.73 10.57 -16.40
CA PHE A 147 -11.59 11.76 -16.43
C PHE A 147 -10.84 12.97 -16.98
N LEU A 148 -9.66 13.28 -16.43
CA LEU A 148 -8.87 14.44 -16.83
C LEU A 148 -8.34 14.32 -18.27
N LEU A 149 -8.04 13.11 -18.73
CA LEU A 149 -7.69 12.84 -20.12
C LEU A 149 -8.87 13.05 -21.07
N LYS A 150 -10.08 12.62 -20.69
CA LYS A 150 -11.28 12.74 -21.54
C LYS A 150 -11.87 14.14 -21.55
N TYR A 151 -11.77 14.85 -20.42
CA TYR A 151 -12.42 16.15 -20.21
C TYR A 151 -11.41 17.23 -19.81
N GLU A 152 -10.44 17.47 -20.68
CA GLU A 152 -9.30 18.37 -20.43
C GLU A 152 -9.67 19.80 -20.04
N LYS A 153 -10.90 20.26 -20.35
CA LYS A 153 -11.41 21.60 -20.01
C LYS A 153 -11.90 21.74 -18.56
N TYR A 154 -11.97 20.66 -17.79
CA TYR A 154 -12.48 20.64 -16.42
C TYR A 154 -11.40 20.23 -15.41
N ASN A 155 -11.58 20.67 -14.17
CA ASN A 155 -10.89 20.17 -12.99
C ASN A 155 -11.89 19.44 -12.11
N ILE A 156 -11.50 18.31 -11.51
CA ILE A 156 -12.28 17.67 -10.45
C ILE A 156 -12.14 18.52 -9.20
N THR A 157 -13.27 18.98 -8.66
CA THR A 157 -13.32 19.73 -7.40
C THR A 157 -13.61 18.82 -6.22
N ASP A 158 -14.48 17.83 -6.43
CA ASP A 158 -14.82 16.85 -5.40
C ASP A 158 -15.42 15.59 -6.04
N VAL A 159 -15.37 14.49 -5.29
CA VAL A 159 -16.09 13.25 -5.58
C VAL A 159 -16.97 12.94 -4.37
N THR A 160 -18.24 13.31 -4.47
CA THR A 160 -19.18 13.35 -3.34
C THR A 160 -19.80 11.99 -3.02
N GLY A 161 -19.18 10.88 -3.43
CA GLY A 161 -19.66 9.52 -3.15
C GLY A 161 -20.67 9.01 -4.17
N TRP A 162 -21.70 8.32 -3.70
CA TRP A 162 -22.57 7.51 -4.55
C TRP A 162 -23.88 8.24 -4.92
N GLY A 163 -24.17 8.31 -6.22
CA GLY A 163 -25.44 8.78 -6.80
C GLY A 163 -26.39 7.63 -7.19
N GLY A 164 -25.95 6.39 -7.01
CA GLY A 164 -26.69 5.16 -7.31
C GLY A 164 -25.85 3.94 -6.91
N LEU A 165 -26.36 2.72 -7.15
CA LEU A 165 -25.68 1.48 -6.73
C LEU A 165 -24.25 1.37 -7.27
N ASN A 166 -24.05 1.76 -8.54
CA ASN A 166 -22.76 1.68 -9.23
C ASN A 166 -22.31 3.05 -9.76
N LEU A 167 -22.91 4.14 -9.29
CA LEU A 167 -22.70 5.48 -9.84
C LEU A 167 -22.01 6.35 -8.80
N VAL A 168 -20.83 6.87 -9.15
CA VAL A 168 -20.07 7.81 -8.33
C VAL A 168 -20.24 9.23 -8.89
N VAL A 169 -20.56 10.19 -8.02
CA VAL A 169 -20.76 11.60 -8.40
C VAL A 169 -19.44 12.34 -8.40
N ILE A 170 -19.12 13.01 -9.51
CA ILE A 170 -17.95 13.86 -9.69
C ILE A 170 -18.42 15.30 -9.91
N ASN A 171 -17.90 16.21 -9.10
CA ASN A 171 -18.18 17.64 -9.20
C ASN A 171 -16.98 18.37 -9.82
N THR A 172 -17.24 19.25 -10.79
CA THR A 172 -16.17 19.89 -11.57
C THR A 172 -16.30 21.39 -11.70
N ASP A 173 -15.16 22.04 -11.89
CA ASP A 173 -15.07 23.43 -12.34
C ASP A 173 -14.41 23.49 -13.73
N LYS A 174 -14.69 24.56 -14.47
CA LYS A 174 -14.01 24.85 -15.74
C LYS A 174 -12.61 25.37 -15.46
N LYS A 175 -11.61 24.89 -16.20
CA LYS A 175 -10.24 25.43 -16.12
C LYS A 175 -10.15 26.92 -16.48
N ALA A 176 -11.02 27.37 -17.39
CA ALA A 176 -11.16 28.78 -17.76
C ALA A 176 -11.90 29.63 -16.70
N GLY A 177 -12.30 29.04 -15.58
CA GLY A 177 -13.07 29.69 -14.53
C GLY A 177 -14.57 29.39 -14.58
N GLY A 178 -15.20 29.42 -13.41
CA GLY A 178 -16.62 29.15 -13.21
C GLY A 178 -16.97 27.67 -13.05
N THR A 179 -18.19 27.42 -12.61
CA THR A 179 -18.71 26.08 -12.29
C THR A 179 -18.86 25.22 -13.55
N GLY A 180 -18.36 23.99 -13.48
CA GLY A 180 -18.56 22.95 -14.48
C GLY A 180 -19.79 22.09 -14.16
N PRO A 181 -20.19 21.19 -15.09
CA PRO A 181 -21.24 20.22 -14.81
C PRO A 181 -20.76 19.16 -13.80
N SER A 182 -21.70 18.42 -13.21
CA SER A 182 -21.38 17.16 -12.52
C SER A 182 -21.37 16.01 -13.52
N PHE A 183 -20.72 14.92 -13.12
CA PHE A 183 -20.70 13.68 -13.88
C PHE A 183 -21.05 12.52 -12.97
N TRP A 184 -21.67 11.49 -13.54
CA TRP A 184 -21.62 10.15 -12.98
C TRP A 184 -20.48 9.37 -13.61
N PHE A 185 -19.71 8.69 -12.77
CA PHE A 185 -18.87 7.59 -13.17
C PHE A 185 -19.60 6.29 -12.89
N ASP A 186 -19.86 5.51 -13.93
CA ASP A 186 -20.43 4.17 -13.80
C ASP A 186 -19.29 3.15 -13.62
N VAL A 187 -19.23 2.55 -12.43
CA VAL A 187 -18.18 1.59 -12.04
C VAL A 187 -18.18 0.36 -12.95
N SER A 188 -19.35 -0.10 -13.40
CA SER A 188 -19.47 -1.32 -14.22
C SER A 188 -18.87 -1.13 -15.62
N SER A 189 -19.20 0.00 -16.26
CA SER A 189 -18.73 0.31 -17.62
C SER A 189 -17.44 1.11 -17.64
N ARG A 190 -17.01 1.65 -16.49
CA ARG A 190 -15.91 2.62 -16.34
C ARG A 190 -16.07 3.82 -17.26
N SER A 191 -17.31 4.27 -17.42
CA SER A 191 -17.69 5.36 -18.32
C SER A 191 -18.18 6.57 -17.54
N PHE A 192 -18.14 7.73 -18.21
CA PHE A 192 -18.55 9.01 -17.64
C PHE A 192 -19.80 9.52 -18.35
N ILE A 193 -20.80 9.88 -17.56
CA ILE A 193 -22.08 10.43 -18.01
C ILE A 193 -22.15 11.87 -17.48
N GLN A 194 -22.16 12.84 -18.38
CA GLN A 194 -22.29 14.24 -17.99
C GLN A 194 -23.75 14.53 -17.57
N LEU A 195 -23.91 15.23 -16.47
CA LEU A 195 -25.20 15.69 -15.97
C LEU A 195 -25.47 17.14 -16.42
N SER A 196 -26.75 17.51 -16.47
CA SER A 196 -27.18 18.85 -16.89
C SER A 196 -26.95 19.92 -15.81
N THR A 197 -26.91 19.53 -14.53
CA THR A 197 -26.74 20.42 -13.37
C THR A 197 -25.70 19.90 -12.41
N ARG A 198 -25.21 20.79 -11.53
CA ARG A 198 -24.31 20.42 -10.43
C ARG A 198 -25.09 19.82 -9.26
N PHE A 199 -24.47 18.84 -8.59
CA PHE A 199 -24.92 18.28 -7.30
C PHE A 199 -24.30 19.03 -6.11
#